data_AF-A0A7S3F9R2-F1
#
_entry.id   AF-A0A7S3F9R2-F1
#
_cell.length_a   1.000
_cell.length_b   1.000
_cell.length_c   1.000
_cell.angle_alpha   90.00
_cell.angle_beta   90.00
_cell.angle_gamma   90.00
#
_symmetry.space_group_name_H-M   'P 1'
#
loop_
_entity.id
_entity.type
_entity.pdbx_description
1 polymer ?
#
loop_
_entity_poly.entity_id
_entity_poly.type
_entity_poly.pdbx_seq_one_letter_code
_entity_poly.pdbx_strand_id
1 'polypeptide(L)'
;AWFNAGGGALVWSFILFMFCADQGTRALANAFVGEWSDKLEEARLENEALGALAQAEAVVADESAAAPLEYDEVKVDNYRYMWLYMGIAILNVLMVGGRALGVSTTGVRASRKLHNDLLSHVLLLPCSFFDTTPLGRILNRFSKDMDTIDSQLTMIFAQAAGCIFNILAVFVVISYATPPFLIGCLVIGIAYVYLQRFYIPTARELQRMESVARSPMYSHFSESLNGVATIRAYNEQARFIARFDAAADANSSLFYLVTAAQSWLGLRLDI
;
A
#
# COMPACT_ATOMS: atom_id res chain seq x y z
N ALA A 1 22.23 2.18 -6.44
CA ALA A 1 22.32 2.61 -7.85
C ALA A 1 21.08 3.38 -8.30
N TRP A 2 19.89 2.78 -8.26
CA TRP A 2 18.63 3.43 -8.70
C TRP A 2 18.34 4.78 -8.01
N PHE A 3 18.45 4.85 -6.68
CA PHE A 3 18.26 6.11 -5.95
C PHE A 3 19.25 7.21 -6.40
N ASN A 4 20.52 6.87 -6.60
CA ASN A 4 21.52 7.81 -7.11
C ASN A 4 21.28 8.18 -8.58
N ALA A 5 20.70 7.26 -9.36
CA ALA A 5 20.38 7.50 -10.76
C ALA A 5 19.17 8.44 -10.96
N GLY A 6 18.20 8.42 -10.04
CA GLY A 6 17.00 9.25 -10.11
C GLY A 6 17.22 10.75 -9.80
N GLY A 7 18.32 11.11 -9.15
CA GLY A 7 18.57 12.50 -8.74
C GLY A 7 19.33 12.67 -7.42
N GLY A 8 19.71 11.56 -6.77
CA GLY A 8 20.46 11.59 -5.52
C GLY A 8 19.63 12.02 -4.31
N ALA A 9 20.28 12.19 -3.16
CA ALA A 9 19.63 12.37 -1.87
C ALA A 9 18.65 13.57 -1.83
N LEU A 10 19.00 14.70 -2.45
CA LEU A 10 18.15 15.91 -2.44
C LEU A 10 16.78 15.69 -3.08
N VAL A 11 16.73 15.04 -4.24
CA VAL A 11 15.47 14.76 -4.95
C VAL A 11 14.61 13.80 -4.14
N TRP A 12 15.21 12.77 -3.55
CA TRP A 12 14.48 11.83 -2.70
C TRP A 12 13.99 12.46 -1.41
N SER A 13 14.78 13.31 -0.75
CA SER A 13 14.34 14.07 0.42
C SER A 13 13.16 14.98 0.08
N PHE A 14 13.18 15.63 -1.09
CA PHE A 14 12.04 16.44 -1.55
C PHE A 14 10.79 15.58 -1.80
N ILE A 15 10.94 14.41 -2.42
CA ILE A 15 9.82 13.47 -2.63
C ILE A 15 9.25 13.01 -1.29
N LEU A 16 10.10 12.61 -0.35
CA LEU A 16 9.67 12.20 1.00
C LEU A 16 8.95 13.34 1.72
N PHE A 17 9.44 14.57 1.58
CA PHE A 17 8.74 15.76 2.08
C PHE A 17 7.36 15.93 1.45
N MET A 18 7.21 15.71 0.13
CA MET A 18 5.90 15.73 -0.54
C MET A 18 4.94 14.63 -0.02
N PHE A 19 5.45 13.44 0.32
CA PHE A 19 4.64 12.41 1.00
C PHE A 19 4.18 12.88 2.39
N CYS A 20 5.07 13.48 3.19
CA CYS A 20 4.69 14.07 4.48
C CYS A 20 3.63 15.18 4.30
N ALA A 21 3.82 16.08 3.34
CA ALA A 21 2.92 17.20 3.10
C ALA A 21 1.52 16.73 2.65
N ASP A 22 1.44 15.72 1.77
CA ASP A 22 0.17 15.09 1.39
C ASP A 22 -0.55 14.53 2.63
N GLN A 23 0.12 13.74 3.46
CA GLN A 23 -0.51 13.22 4.68
C GLN A 23 -0.88 14.31 5.68
N GLY A 24 -0.04 15.35 5.84
CA GLY A 24 -0.32 16.49 6.70
C GLY A 24 -1.56 17.28 6.26
N THR A 25 -1.72 17.52 4.96
CA THR A 25 -2.91 18.21 4.42
C THR A 25 -4.18 17.36 4.60
N ARG A 26 -4.10 16.03 4.47
CA ARG A 26 -5.24 15.13 4.78
C ARG A 26 -5.60 15.15 6.26
N ALA A 27 -4.61 15.08 7.15
CA ALA A 27 -4.82 15.15 8.59
C ALA A 27 -5.46 16.49 8.99
N LEU A 28 -4.98 17.60 8.41
CA LEU A 28 -5.54 18.93 8.62
C LEU A 28 -6.98 19.05 8.10
N ALA A 29 -7.27 18.49 6.91
CA ALA A 29 -8.63 18.46 6.37
C ALA A 29 -9.58 17.70 7.31
N ASN A 30 -9.17 16.53 7.79
CA ASN A 30 -9.97 15.72 8.70
C ASN A 30 -10.19 16.43 10.06
N ALA A 31 -9.15 17.03 10.62
CA ALA A 31 -9.25 17.79 11.87
C ALA A 31 -10.18 18.99 11.73
N PHE A 32 -10.09 19.71 10.61
CA PHE A 32 -10.95 20.86 10.31
C PHE A 32 -12.43 20.47 10.17
N VAL A 33 -12.70 19.35 9.48
CA VAL A 33 -14.06 18.82 9.36
C VAL A 33 -14.60 18.39 10.73
N GLY A 34 -13.75 17.83 11.60
CA GLY A 34 -14.10 17.52 12.99
C GLY A 34 -14.57 18.77 13.75
N GLU A 35 -13.74 19.83 13.77
CA GLU A 35 -14.10 21.08 14.46
C GLU A 35 -15.36 21.74 13.87
N TRP A 36 -15.52 21.70 12.55
CA TRP A 36 -16.73 22.23 11.91
C TRP A 36 -17.97 21.42 12.28
N SER A 37 -17.86 20.09 12.35
CA SER A 37 -18.94 19.20 12.79
C SER A 37 -19.35 19.48 14.24
N ASP A 38 -18.39 19.64 15.14
CA ASP A 38 -18.66 19.89 16.56
C ASP A 38 -19.42 21.21 16.75
N LYS A 39 -19.01 22.29 16.06
CA LYS A 39 -19.71 23.59 16.11
C LYS A 39 -21.12 23.54 15.52
N LEU A 40 -21.31 22.75 14.46
CA LEU A 40 -22.63 22.51 13.89
C LEU A 40 -23.55 21.78 14.88
N GLU A 41 -23.00 20.82 15.62
CA GLU A 41 -23.73 20.06 16.63
C GLU A 41 -24.08 20.92 17.85
N GLU A 42 -23.15 21.74 18.35
CA GLU A 42 -23.40 22.70 19.43
C GLU A 42 -24.53 23.68 19.08
N ALA A 43 -24.46 24.33 17.91
CA ALA A 43 -25.50 25.26 17.47
C ALA A 43 -26.85 24.56 17.28
N ARG A 44 -26.84 23.31 16.79
CA ARG A 44 -28.06 22.50 16.66
C ARG A 44 -28.71 22.23 18.01
N LEU A 45 -27.93 21.82 19.01
CA LEU A 45 -28.43 21.55 20.37
C LEU A 45 -28.99 22.83 21.02
N GLU A 46 -28.32 23.96 20.83
CA GLU A 46 -28.79 25.27 21.33
C GLU A 46 -30.11 25.69 20.67
N ASN A 47 -30.23 25.53 19.35
CA ASN A 47 -31.47 25.84 18.63
C ASN A 47 -32.63 24.91 19.02
N GLU A 48 -32.37 23.63 19.28
CA GLU A 48 -33.38 22.70 19.81
C GLU A 48 -33.85 23.13 21.22
N ALA A 49 -32.94 23.60 22.08
CA ALA A 49 -33.30 24.11 23.41
C ALA A 49 -34.08 25.43 23.35
N LEU A 50 -33.67 26.37 22.49
CA LEU A 50 -34.37 27.64 22.26
C LEU A 50 -35.78 27.39 21.69
N GLY A 51 -35.92 26.43 20.78
CA GLY A 51 -37.23 26.01 20.24
C GLY A 51 -38.15 25.45 21.32
N ALA A 52 -37.64 24.63 22.23
CA ALA A 52 -38.41 24.09 23.35
C ALA A 52 -38.85 25.19 24.34
N LEU A 53 -37.98 26.16 24.62
CA LEU A 53 -38.30 27.32 25.47
C LEU A 53 -39.35 28.23 24.82
N ALA A 54 -39.19 28.56 23.54
CA ALA A 54 -40.15 29.35 22.78
C ALA A 54 -41.53 28.67 22.74
N GLN A 55 -41.57 27.33 22.61
CA GLN A 55 -42.81 26.58 22.63
C GLN A 55 -43.46 26.55 24.02
N ALA A 56 -42.68 26.42 25.11
CA ALA A 56 -43.20 26.51 26.47
C ALA A 56 -43.73 27.92 26.80
N GLU A 57 -43.02 28.96 26.38
CA GLU A 57 -43.42 30.35 26.58
C GLU A 57 -44.67 30.72 25.77
N ALA A 58 -44.81 30.20 24.54
CA ALA A 58 -46.01 30.39 23.73
C ALA A 58 -47.27 29.84 24.43
N VAL A 59 -47.17 28.71 25.14
CA VAL A 59 -48.28 28.15 25.93
C VAL A 59 -48.66 29.07 27.11
N VAL A 60 -47.67 29.66 27.79
CA VAL A 60 -47.90 30.60 28.92
C VAL A 60 -48.40 31.97 28.43
N ALA A 61 -47.92 32.42 27.27
CA ALA A 61 -48.33 33.68 26.64
C ALA A 61 -49.81 33.63 26.20
N ASP A 62 -50.28 32.49 25.70
CA ASP A 62 -51.69 32.26 25.35
C ASP A 62 -52.62 32.38 26.57
N GLU A 63 -52.16 31.95 27.75
CA GLU A 63 -52.91 32.06 29.02
C GLU A 63 -52.89 33.48 29.62
N SER A 64 -51.83 34.26 29.37
CA SER A 64 -51.63 35.59 29.97
C SER A 64 -51.91 36.78 29.02
N ALA A 65 -52.27 36.51 27.75
CA ALA A 65 -52.42 37.50 26.68
C ALA A 65 -51.18 38.39 26.46
N ALA A 66 -49.99 37.93 26.86
CA ALA A 66 -48.72 38.61 26.63
C ALA A 66 -48.17 38.28 25.23
N ALA A 67 -47.40 39.18 24.63
CA ALA A 67 -46.70 38.89 23.39
C ALA A 67 -45.52 37.93 23.66
N PRO A 68 -45.39 36.82 22.91
CA PRO A 68 -44.28 35.88 23.11
C PRO A 68 -42.95 36.51 22.68
N LEU A 69 -41.87 36.21 23.42
CA LEU A 69 -40.51 36.63 23.08
C LEU A 69 -40.00 35.90 21.82
N GLU A 70 -39.33 36.64 20.94
CA GLU A 70 -38.66 36.10 19.76
C GLU A 70 -37.23 35.71 20.14
N TYR A 71 -36.90 34.41 20.01
CA TYR A 71 -35.55 33.90 20.22
C TYR A 71 -34.84 33.82 18.87
N ASP A 72 -33.71 34.51 18.75
CA ASP A 72 -32.87 34.44 17.55
C ASP A 72 -32.20 33.07 17.43
N GLU A 73 -32.33 32.44 16.26
CA GLU A 73 -31.66 31.18 15.93
C GLU A 73 -30.14 31.39 15.80
N VAL A 74 -29.36 30.54 16.46
CA VAL A 74 -27.90 30.52 16.37
C VAL A 74 -27.49 29.97 15.00
N LYS A 75 -27.01 30.84 14.12
CA LYS A 75 -26.57 30.48 12.76
C LYS A 75 -25.06 30.36 12.68
N VAL A 76 -24.60 29.19 12.25
CA VAL A 76 -23.18 28.96 11.91
C VAL A 76 -22.91 29.45 10.48
N ASP A 77 -21.83 30.22 10.29
CA ASP A 77 -21.37 30.72 8.99
C ASP A 77 -20.82 29.60 8.07
N ASN A 78 -21.69 28.70 7.61
CA ASN A 78 -21.29 27.52 6.80
C ASN A 78 -20.53 27.86 5.53
N TYR A 79 -20.81 29.02 4.93
CA TYR A 79 -20.13 29.46 3.71
C TYR A 79 -18.64 29.71 3.93
N ARG A 80 -18.24 30.23 5.10
CA ARG A 80 -16.83 30.48 5.44
C ARG A 80 -16.07 29.17 5.65
N TYR A 81 -16.68 28.21 6.36
CA TYR A 81 -16.10 26.89 6.57
C TYR A 81 -15.97 26.10 5.25
N MET A 82 -16.98 26.16 4.37
CA MET A 82 -16.91 25.53 3.05
C MET A 82 -15.77 26.08 2.19
N TRP A 83 -15.59 27.40 2.12
CA TRP A 83 -14.49 27.98 1.34
C TRP A 83 -13.11 27.61 1.88
N LEU A 84 -12.95 27.58 3.21
CA LEU A 84 -11.70 27.17 3.83
C LEU A 84 -11.40 25.68 3.54
N TYR A 85 -12.40 24.81 3.66
CA TYR A 85 -12.28 23.40 3.30
C TYR A 85 -11.92 23.20 1.82
N MET A 86 -12.56 23.95 0.92
CA MET A 86 -12.21 23.95 -0.51
C MET A 86 -10.75 24.36 -0.75
N GLY A 87 -10.23 25.35 -0.02
CA GLY A 87 -8.83 25.74 -0.08
C GLY A 87 -7.88 24.61 0.33
N ILE A 88 -8.20 23.90 1.41
CA ILE A 88 -7.44 22.73 1.88
C ILE A 88 -7.50 21.59 0.86
N ALA A 89 -8.67 21.34 0.25
CA ALA A 89 -8.85 20.30 -0.77
C ALA A 89 -8.02 20.59 -2.02
N ILE A 90 -8.03 21.84 -2.51
CA ILE A 90 -7.19 22.26 -3.64
C ILE A 90 -5.71 22.08 -3.31
N LEU A 91 -5.28 22.47 -2.11
CA LEU A 91 -3.90 22.27 -1.66
C LEU A 91 -3.54 20.78 -1.63
N ASN A 92 -4.43 19.92 -1.15
CA ASN A 92 -4.19 18.47 -1.15
C ASN A 92 -4.02 17.92 -2.57
N VAL A 93 -4.88 18.31 -3.52
CA VAL A 93 -4.77 17.89 -4.93
C VAL A 93 -3.42 18.31 -5.52
N LEU A 94 -2.96 19.54 -5.23
CA LEU A 94 -1.65 20.02 -5.67
C LEU A 94 -0.50 19.20 -5.06
N MET A 95 -0.57 18.85 -3.77
CA MET A 95 0.44 18.02 -3.12
C MET A 95 0.48 16.59 -3.69
N VAL A 96 -0.68 15.98 -3.91
CA VAL A 96 -0.80 14.65 -4.52
C VAL A 96 -0.27 14.66 -5.95
N GLY A 97 -0.63 15.67 -6.74
CA GLY A 97 -0.14 15.85 -8.11
C GLY A 97 1.38 16.05 -8.15
N GLY A 98 1.91 16.94 -7.31
CA GLY A 98 3.35 17.19 -7.19
C GLY A 98 4.14 15.95 -6.80
N ARG A 99 3.63 15.17 -5.84
CA ARG A 99 4.19 13.87 -5.44
C ARG A 99 4.20 12.87 -6.59
N ALA A 100 3.08 12.72 -7.29
CA ALA A 100 2.95 11.79 -8.43
C ALA A 100 3.93 12.15 -9.55
N LEU A 101 4.02 13.42 -9.92
CA LEU A 101 4.96 13.90 -10.93
C LEU A 101 6.42 13.74 -10.47
N GLY A 102 6.73 14.04 -9.21
CA GLY A 102 8.06 13.88 -8.64
C GLY A 102 8.57 12.43 -8.69
N VAL A 103 7.73 11.48 -8.29
CA VAL A 103 8.08 10.05 -8.34
C VAL A 103 8.22 9.57 -9.79
N SER A 104 7.26 9.88 -10.66
CA SER A 104 7.28 9.43 -12.06
C SER A 104 8.48 9.98 -12.83
N THR A 105 8.79 11.27 -12.69
CA THR A 105 9.95 11.88 -13.37
C THR A 105 11.28 11.31 -12.86
N THR A 106 11.38 11.04 -11.56
CA THR A 106 12.56 10.42 -10.95
C THR A 106 12.73 8.98 -11.40
N GLY A 107 11.64 8.20 -11.50
CA GLY A 107 11.65 6.84 -12.04
C GLY A 107 12.14 6.79 -13.49
N VAL A 108 11.60 7.66 -14.36
CA VAL A 108 12.03 7.75 -15.77
C VAL A 108 13.50 8.18 -15.89
N ARG A 109 13.95 9.14 -15.07
CA ARG A 109 15.36 9.56 -15.05
C ARG A 109 16.28 8.43 -14.60
N ALA A 110 15.91 7.71 -13.54
CA ALA A 110 16.69 6.59 -13.01
C ALA A 110 16.79 5.46 -14.03
N SER A 111 15.67 5.10 -14.66
CA SER A 111 15.59 4.15 -15.77
C SER A 111 16.56 4.54 -16.90
N ARG A 112 16.41 5.74 -17.47
CA ARG A 112 17.22 6.18 -18.60
C ARG A 112 18.72 6.13 -18.30
N LYS A 113 19.10 6.54 -17.09
CA LYS A 113 20.50 6.52 -16.67
C LYS A 113 21.01 5.08 -16.51
N LEU A 114 20.25 4.20 -15.85
CA LEU A 114 20.64 2.79 -15.70
C LEU A 114 20.73 2.07 -17.05
N HIS A 115 19.83 2.38 -18.00
CA HIS A 115 19.88 1.83 -19.35
C HIS A 115 21.15 2.25 -20.09
N ASN A 116 21.46 3.56 -20.09
CA ASN A 116 22.63 4.10 -20.77
C ASN A 116 23.94 3.62 -20.11
N ASP A 117 23.97 3.55 -18.79
CA ASP A 117 25.10 3.00 -18.04
C ASP A 117 25.28 1.51 -18.40
N LEU A 118 24.21 0.71 -18.42
CA LEU A 118 24.28 -0.69 -18.83
C LEU A 118 24.77 -0.84 -20.29
N LEU A 119 24.22 -0.05 -21.20
CA LEU A 119 24.58 -0.09 -22.62
C LEU A 119 26.05 0.27 -22.84
N SER A 120 26.51 1.37 -22.25
CA SER A 120 27.91 1.82 -22.37
C SER A 120 28.89 0.79 -21.82
N HIS A 121 28.59 0.17 -20.68
CA HIS A 121 29.43 -0.88 -20.12
C HIS A 121 29.46 -2.11 -21.02
N VAL A 122 28.30 -2.58 -21.51
CA VAL A 122 28.22 -3.76 -22.37
C VAL A 122 29.00 -3.56 -23.67
N LEU A 123 28.93 -2.39 -24.29
CA LEU A 123 29.68 -2.08 -25.52
C LEU A 123 31.20 -2.10 -25.34
N LEU A 124 31.69 -1.90 -24.11
CA LEU A 124 33.12 -1.89 -23.78
C LEU A 124 33.64 -3.24 -23.26
N LEU A 125 32.78 -4.27 -23.16
CA LEU A 125 33.19 -5.58 -22.69
C LEU A 125 34.06 -6.31 -23.74
N PRO A 126 35.04 -7.13 -23.30
CA PRO A 126 35.88 -7.90 -24.21
C PRO A 126 35.08 -8.98 -24.95
N CYS A 127 35.51 -9.38 -26.14
CA CYS A 127 34.88 -10.46 -26.93
C CYS A 127 34.69 -11.75 -26.12
N SER A 128 35.63 -12.08 -25.23
CA SER A 128 35.53 -13.27 -24.36
C SER A 128 34.27 -13.30 -23.49
N PHE A 129 33.72 -12.13 -23.14
CA PHE A 129 32.44 -12.06 -22.42
C PHE A 129 31.27 -12.50 -23.30
N PHE A 130 31.29 -12.10 -24.57
CA PHE A 130 30.24 -12.44 -25.55
C PHE A 130 30.33 -13.91 -26.00
N ASP A 131 31.52 -14.50 -25.98
CA ASP A 131 31.72 -15.92 -26.28
C ASP A 131 31.27 -16.84 -25.14
N THR A 132 31.36 -16.37 -23.89
CA THR A 132 31.01 -17.16 -22.70
C THR A 132 29.59 -16.91 -22.18
N THR A 133 29.00 -15.75 -22.52
CA THR A 133 27.68 -15.35 -22.04
C THR A 133 26.65 -15.53 -23.14
N PRO A 134 25.60 -16.36 -22.94
CA PRO A 134 24.55 -16.53 -23.93
C PRO A 134 23.88 -15.20 -24.27
N LEU A 135 23.72 -14.91 -25.57
CA LEU A 135 23.07 -13.68 -26.06
C LEU A 135 21.69 -13.45 -25.42
N GLY A 136 20.93 -14.53 -25.19
CA GLY A 136 19.62 -14.46 -24.53
C GLY A 136 19.66 -13.90 -23.11
N ARG A 137 20.76 -14.09 -22.36
CA ARG A 137 20.92 -13.52 -21.01
C ARG A 137 21.12 -12.00 -21.08
N ILE A 138 21.89 -11.53 -22.06
CA ILE A 138 22.10 -10.10 -22.31
C ILE A 138 20.77 -9.46 -22.70
N LEU A 139 20.03 -10.09 -23.63
CA LEU A 139 18.73 -9.59 -24.06
C LEU A 139 17.73 -9.52 -22.89
N ASN A 140 17.67 -10.55 -22.04
CA ASN A 140 16.77 -10.57 -20.89
C ASN A 140 17.08 -9.46 -19.86
N ARG A 141 18.34 -9.03 -19.75
CA ARG A 141 18.72 -7.87 -18.92
C ARG A 141 18.22 -6.55 -19.51
N PHE A 142 18.34 -6.37 -20.83
CA PHE A 142 17.86 -5.16 -21.50
C PHE A 142 16.34 -5.10 -21.63
N SER A 143 15.64 -6.23 -21.62
CA SER A 143 14.19 -6.30 -21.72
C SER A 143 13.53 -6.44 -20.34
N LYS A 144 13.57 -7.64 -19.75
CA LYS A 144 12.79 -7.99 -18.56
C LYS A 144 13.29 -7.31 -17.30
N ASP A 145 14.60 -7.28 -17.09
CA ASP A 145 15.16 -6.63 -15.90
C ASP A 145 14.99 -5.10 -16.00
N MET A 146 15.13 -4.53 -17.20
CA MET A 146 14.88 -3.11 -17.45
C MET A 146 13.40 -2.75 -17.23
N ASP A 147 12.46 -3.52 -17.76
CA ASP A 147 11.02 -3.31 -17.55
C ASP A 147 10.63 -3.35 -16.06
N THR A 148 11.26 -4.24 -15.31
CA THR A 148 11.08 -4.31 -13.84
C THR A 148 11.55 -3.02 -13.16
N ILE A 149 12.67 -2.43 -13.60
CA ILE A 149 13.19 -1.17 -13.05
C ILE A 149 12.33 0.02 -13.47
N ASP A 150 11.84 0.03 -14.69
CA ASP A 150 11.09 1.15 -15.29
C ASP A 150 9.71 1.28 -14.66
N SER A 151 8.98 0.16 -14.65
CA SER A 151 7.56 0.14 -14.32
C SER A 151 7.32 -0.32 -12.89
N GLN A 152 7.86 -1.48 -12.51
CA GLN A 152 7.50 -2.12 -11.24
C GLN A 152 8.18 -1.45 -10.04
N LEU A 153 9.47 -1.13 -10.15
CA LEU A 153 10.22 -0.57 -9.03
C LEU A 153 9.67 0.80 -8.61
N THR A 154 9.37 1.67 -9.59
CA THR A 154 8.77 2.99 -9.34
C THR A 154 7.39 2.87 -8.68
N MET A 155 6.54 1.95 -9.17
CA MET A 155 5.21 1.70 -8.63
C MET A 155 5.26 1.15 -7.20
N ILE A 156 6.07 0.12 -6.96
CA ILE A 156 6.26 -0.49 -5.63
C ILE A 156 6.79 0.55 -4.65
N PHE A 157 7.77 1.37 -5.06
CA PHE A 157 8.27 2.45 -4.23
C PHE A 157 7.17 3.45 -3.84
N ALA A 158 6.39 3.92 -4.83
CA ALA A 158 5.31 4.88 -4.58
C ALA A 158 4.25 4.33 -3.61
N GLN A 159 3.88 3.07 -3.78
CA GLN A 159 2.91 2.38 -2.93
C GLN A 159 3.45 2.13 -1.53
N ALA A 160 4.68 1.61 -1.41
CA ALA A 160 5.32 1.34 -0.13
C ALA A 160 5.51 2.63 0.68
N ALA A 161 6.05 3.68 0.04
CA ALA A 161 6.18 5.00 0.68
C ALA A 161 4.81 5.54 1.09
N GLY A 162 3.81 5.48 0.21
CA GLY A 162 2.44 5.93 0.50
C GLY A 162 1.84 5.22 1.71
N CYS A 163 1.98 3.90 1.78
CA CYS A 163 1.52 3.09 2.89
C CYS A 163 2.24 3.44 4.19
N ILE A 164 3.57 3.52 4.18
CA ILE A 164 4.37 3.85 5.37
C ILE A 164 3.98 5.23 5.91
N PHE A 165 3.93 6.25 5.05
CA PHE A 165 3.56 7.60 5.49
C PHE A 165 2.12 7.69 5.96
N ASN A 166 1.20 6.93 5.35
CA ASN A 166 -0.19 6.88 5.81
C ASN A 166 -0.30 6.24 7.19
N ILE A 167 0.34 5.10 7.41
CA ILE A 167 0.38 4.42 8.72
C ILE A 167 0.99 5.35 9.77
N LEU A 168 2.12 6.00 9.46
CA LEU A 168 2.76 6.95 10.37
C LEU A 168 1.84 8.13 10.70
N ALA A 169 1.15 8.69 9.71
CA ALA A 169 0.24 9.81 9.92
C ALA A 169 -0.95 9.41 10.82
N VAL A 170 -1.61 8.30 10.52
CA VAL A 170 -2.71 7.76 11.35
C VAL A 170 -2.22 7.49 12.77
N PHE A 171 -1.06 6.86 12.91
CA PHE A 171 -0.47 6.55 14.21
C PHE A 171 -0.19 7.82 15.02
N VAL A 172 0.39 8.86 14.42
CA VAL A 172 0.66 10.15 15.08
C VAL A 172 -0.64 10.84 15.49
N VAL A 173 -1.64 10.88 14.61
CA VAL A 173 -2.93 11.52 14.90
C VAL A 173 -3.64 10.84 16.06
N ILE A 174 -3.72 9.50 16.06
CA ILE A 174 -4.37 8.75 17.15
C ILE A 174 -3.60 8.88 18.46
N SER A 175 -2.27 8.83 18.40
CA SER A 175 -1.42 8.97 19.60
C SER A 175 -1.55 10.35 20.23
N TYR A 176 -1.74 11.39 19.41
CA TYR A 176 -2.00 12.75 19.89
C TYR A 176 -3.42 12.88 20.47
N ALA A 177 -4.44 12.35 19.79
CA ALA A 177 -5.82 12.43 20.22
C ALA A 177 -6.09 11.65 21.52
N THR A 178 -5.50 10.45 21.66
CA THR A 178 -5.73 9.55 22.79
C THR A 178 -4.41 8.95 23.28
N PRO A 179 -3.62 9.66 24.12
CA PRO A 179 -2.31 9.18 24.59
C PRO A 179 -2.30 7.78 25.24
N PRO A 180 -3.34 7.34 26.00
CA PRO A 180 -3.41 5.97 26.53
C PRO A 180 -3.39 4.87 25.46
N PHE A 181 -3.75 5.17 24.20
CA PHE A 181 -3.64 4.24 23.06
C PHE A 181 -2.25 3.62 22.93
N LEU A 182 -1.20 4.38 23.25
CA LEU A 182 0.19 3.91 23.17
C LEU A 182 0.46 2.70 24.08
N ILE A 183 -0.21 2.61 25.23
CA ILE A 183 -0.07 1.47 26.14
C ILE A 183 -0.65 0.22 25.48
N GLY A 184 -1.84 0.32 24.87
CA GLY A 184 -2.45 -0.77 24.11
C GLY A 184 -1.58 -1.19 22.92
N CYS A 185 -1.06 -0.21 22.18
CA CYS A 185 -0.16 -0.48 21.05
C CYS A 185 1.12 -1.21 21.49
N LEU A 186 1.69 -0.88 22.66
CA LEU A 186 2.85 -1.60 23.21
C LEU A 186 2.52 -3.06 23.51
N VAL A 187 1.37 -3.34 24.14
CA VAL A 187 0.93 -4.71 24.45
C VAL A 187 0.71 -5.52 23.18
N ILE A 188 0.02 -4.95 22.20
CA ILE A 188 -0.20 -5.59 20.88
C ILE A 188 1.13 -5.78 20.16
N GLY A 189 2.04 -4.80 20.22
CA GLY A 189 3.36 -4.88 19.61
C GLY A 189 4.20 -6.03 20.17
N ILE A 190 4.15 -6.26 21.49
CA ILE A 190 4.80 -7.42 22.11
C ILE A 190 4.19 -8.72 21.59
N ALA A 191 2.87 -8.86 21.57
CA ALA A 191 2.19 -10.04 21.04
C ALA A 191 2.54 -10.30 19.56
N TYR A 192 2.62 -9.22 18.76
CA TYR A 192 3.04 -9.29 17.36
C TYR A 192 4.47 -9.79 17.21
N VAL A 193 5.42 -9.30 18.02
CA VAL A 193 6.81 -9.79 17.99
C VAL A 193 6.89 -11.28 18.33
N TYR A 194 6.11 -11.76 19.30
CA TYR A 194 6.02 -13.19 19.61
C TYR A 194 5.47 -14.00 18.42
N LEU A 195 4.35 -13.56 17.84
CA LEU A 195 3.73 -14.21 16.69
C LEU A 195 4.67 -14.23 15.47
N GLN A 196 5.34 -13.11 15.20
CA GLN A 196 6.29 -12.94 14.11
C GLN A 196 7.50 -13.88 14.26
N ARG A 197 8.03 -14.04 15.48
CA ARG A 197 9.14 -14.96 15.76
C ARG A 197 8.79 -16.42 15.49
N PHE A 198 7.52 -16.80 15.66
CA PHE A 198 7.04 -18.15 15.33
C PHE A 198 6.72 -18.30 13.84
N TYR A 199 6.02 -17.32 13.26
CA TYR A 199 5.53 -17.37 11.89
C TYR A 199 6.65 -17.31 10.85
N ILE A 200 7.59 -16.37 10.99
CA ILE A 200 8.61 -16.13 9.94
C ILE A 200 9.47 -17.37 9.66
N PRO A 201 10.06 -18.06 10.65
CA PRO A 201 10.86 -19.25 10.38
C PRO A 201 10.04 -20.35 9.70
N THR A 202 8.82 -20.59 10.19
CA THR A 202 7.90 -21.60 9.66
C THR A 202 7.51 -21.29 8.21
N ALA A 203 7.06 -20.06 7.94
CA ALA A 203 6.65 -19.64 6.61
C ALA A 203 7.81 -19.69 5.61
N ARG A 204 9.02 -19.28 6.02
CA ARG A 204 10.23 -19.37 5.17
C ARG A 204 10.57 -20.80 4.82
N GLU A 205 10.50 -21.71 5.78
CA GLU A 205 10.81 -23.13 5.54
C GLU A 205 9.76 -23.78 4.64
N LEU A 206 8.49 -23.43 4.82
CA LEU A 206 7.39 -23.89 3.99
C LEU A 206 7.51 -23.39 2.53
N GLN A 207 7.85 -22.11 2.35
CA GLN A 207 8.18 -21.53 1.04
C GLN A 207 9.40 -22.19 0.40
N ARG A 208 10.41 -22.53 1.20
CA ARG A 208 11.59 -23.26 0.71
C ARG A 208 11.20 -24.66 0.21
N MET A 209 10.41 -25.40 0.98
CA MET A 209 9.92 -26.73 0.59
C MET A 209 9.09 -26.67 -0.68
N GLU A 210 8.16 -25.72 -0.78
CA GLU A 210 7.34 -25.49 -1.97
C GLU A 210 8.20 -25.19 -3.21
N SER A 211 9.18 -24.27 -3.08
CA SER A 211 10.11 -23.95 -4.17
C SER A 211 10.94 -25.17 -4.62
N VAL A 212 11.34 -26.05 -3.69
CA VAL A 212 12.10 -27.26 -4.01
C VAL A 212 11.22 -28.31 -4.69
N ALA A 213 9.97 -28.49 -4.25
CA ALA A 213 9.02 -29.44 -4.84
C ALA A 213 8.56 -29.02 -6.25
N ARG A 214 8.56 -27.73 -6.55
CA ARG A 214 8.18 -27.18 -7.85
C ARG A 214 9.17 -27.53 -8.97
N SER A 215 10.47 -27.61 -8.67
CA SER A 215 11.53 -27.81 -9.67
C SER A 215 11.47 -29.18 -10.40
N PRO A 216 11.29 -30.32 -9.70
CA PRO A 216 11.12 -31.63 -10.34
C PRO A 216 9.96 -31.68 -11.33
N MET A 217 8.84 -31.03 -11.02
CA MET A 217 7.66 -30.98 -11.91
C MET A 217 8.01 -30.31 -13.25
N TYR A 218 8.65 -29.13 -13.23
CA TYR A 218 9.07 -28.44 -14.44
C TYR A 218 10.14 -29.21 -15.23
N SER A 219 11.09 -29.83 -14.51
CA SER A 219 12.16 -30.62 -15.14
C SER A 219 11.59 -31.85 -15.86
N HIS A 220 10.69 -32.58 -15.20
CA HIS A 220 10.01 -33.74 -15.77
C HIS A 220 9.13 -33.36 -16.97
N PHE A 221 8.44 -32.21 -16.90
CA PHE A 221 7.65 -31.69 -18.02
C PHE A 221 8.53 -31.35 -19.24
N SER A 222 9.67 -30.70 -19.02
CA SER A 222 10.62 -30.38 -20.09
C SER A 222 11.24 -31.66 -20.70
N GLU A 223 11.62 -32.63 -19.88
CA GLU A 223 12.12 -33.93 -20.34
C GLU A 223 11.06 -34.69 -21.16
N SER A 224 9.81 -34.69 -20.70
CA SER A 224 8.70 -35.32 -21.40
C SER A 224 8.38 -34.67 -22.74
N LEU A 225 8.45 -33.33 -22.83
CA LEU A 225 8.27 -32.60 -24.10
C LEU A 225 9.37 -32.92 -25.11
N ASN A 226 10.63 -32.91 -24.67
CA ASN A 226 11.76 -33.23 -25.53
C ASN A 226 11.78 -34.70 -25.97
N GLY A 227 11.31 -35.61 -25.09
CA GLY A 227 11.28 -37.05 -25.32
C GLY A 227 9.96 -37.62 -25.83
N VAL A 228 8.99 -36.78 -26.22
CA VAL A 228 7.60 -37.20 -26.46
C VAL A 228 7.48 -38.30 -27.53
N ALA A 229 8.30 -38.23 -28.58
CA ALA A 229 8.31 -39.23 -29.64
C ALA A 229 8.78 -40.60 -29.11
N THR A 230 9.83 -40.62 -28.29
CA THR A 230 10.38 -41.83 -27.66
C THR A 230 9.37 -42.41 -26.66
N ILE A 231 8.77 -41.59 -25.80
CA ILE A 231 7.77 -42.05 -24.81
C ILE A 231 6.58 -42.72 -25.52
N ARG A 232 6.11 -42.13 -26.62
CA ARG A 232 5.02 -42.70 -27.44
C ARG A 232 5.44 -43.98 -28.16
N ALA A 233 6.66 -44.03 -28.69
CA ALA A 233 7.18 -45.21 -29.39
C ALA A 233 7.29 -46.44 -28.47
N TYR A 234 7.66 -46.24 -27.19
CA TYR A 234 7.72 -47.30 -26.18
C TYR A 234 6.40 -47.56 -25.45
N ASN A 235 5.35 -46.79 -25.75
CA ASN A 235 4.05 -46.87 -25.09
C ASN A 235 4.10 -46.73 -23.54
N GLU A 236 5.01 -45.85 -23.05
CA GLU A 236 5.29 -45.60 -21.62
C GLU A 236 4.61 -44.32 -21.10
N GLN A 237 3.59 -43.81 -21.79
CA GLN A 237 2.91 -42.56 -21.45
C GLN A 237 2.30 -42.61 -20.04
N ALA A 238 1.66 -43.74 -19.68
CA ALA A 238 1.00 -43.90 -18.38
C ALA A 238 2.00 -43.80 -17.21
N ARG A 239 3.22 -44.35 -17.37
CA ARG A 239 4.28 -44.27 -16.36
C ARG A 239 4.75 -42.84 -16.15
N PHE A 240 4.96 -42.10 -17.24
CA PHE A 240 5.37 -40.69 -17.18
C PHE A 240 4.26 -39.81 -16.61
N ILE A 241 2.99 -40.05 -16.97
CA ILE A 241 1.84 -39.32 -16.38
C ILE A 241 1.77 -39.56 -14.88
N ALA A 242 1.80 -40.83 -14.42
CA ALA A 242 1.76 -41.14 -12.99
C ALA A 242 2.91 -40.49 -12.20
N ARG A 243 4.12 -40.45 -12.78
CA ARG A 243 5.28 -39.77 -12.15
C ARG A 243 5.10 -38.26 -12.10
N PHE A 244 4.53 -37.65 -13.14
CA PHE A 244 4.21 -36.23 -13.16
C PHE A 244 3.12 -35.90 -12.13
N ASP A 245 2.05 -36.70 -12.06
CA ASP A 245 0.95 -36.52 -11.11
C ASP A 245 1.45 -36.58 -9.65
N ALA A 246 2.34 -37.52 -9.33
CA ALA A 246 2.95 -37.60 -7.99
C ALA A 246 3.77 -36.35 -7.64
N ALA A 247 4.54 -35.80 -8.59
CA ALA A 247 5.30 -34.58 -8.38
C ALA A 247 4.38 -33.34 -8.28
N ALA A 248 3.32 -33.31 -9.07
CA ALA A 248 2.31 -32.24 -9.05
C ALA A 248 1.50 -32.26 -7.74
N ASP A 249 1.16 -33.43 -7.21
CA ASP A 249 0.45 -33.58 -5.94
C ASP A 249 1.32 -33.14 -4.75
N ALA A 250 2.61 -33.53 -4.74
CA ALA A 250 3.58 -33.06 -3.75
C ALA A 250 3.75 -31.52 -3.77
N ASN A 251 3.79 -30.92 -4.96
CA ASN A 251 3.84 -29.47 -5.10
C ASN A 251 2.53 -28.80 -4.65
N SER A 252 1.37 -29.37 -5.03
CA SER A 252 0.05 -28.80 -4.73
C SER A 252 -0.25 -28.83 -3.23
N SER A 253 0.12 -29.91 -2.54
CA SER A 253 -0.01 -30.00 -1.08
C SER A 253 0.84 -28.96 -0.35
N LEU A 254 2.08 -28.74 -0.76
CA LEU A 254 2.94 -27.70 -0.20
C LEU A 254 2.43 -26.28 -0.51
N PHE A 255 1.94 -26.05 -1.73
CA PHE A 255 1.32 -24.79 -2.10
C PHE A 255 0.08 -24.49 -1.24
N TYR A 256 -0.75 -25.50 -0.99
CA TYR A 256 -1.88 -25.38 -0.06
C TYR A 256 -1.42 -25.03 1.35
N LEU A 257 -0.38 -25.69 1.87
CA LEU A 257 0.16 -25.39 3.20
C LEU A 257 0.70 -23.96 3.30
N VAL A 258 1.41 -23.45 2.28
CA VAL A 258 1.87 -22.05 2.24
C VAL A 258 0.68 -21.09 2.29
N THR A 259 -0.36 -21.37 1.51
CA THR A 259 -1.58 -20.55 1.48
C THR A 259 -2.30 -20.60 2.83
N ALA A 260 -2.46 -21.79 3.42
CA ALA A 260 -3.08 -21.98 4.72
C ALA A 260 -2.30 -21.26 5.84
N ALA A 261 -0.97 -21.26 5.79
CA ALA A 261 -0.14 -20.51 6.73
C ALA A 261 -0.36 -18.99 6.59
N GLN A 262 -0.46 -18.47 5.36
CA GLN A 262 -0.80 -17.05 5.11
C GLN A 262 -2.19 -16.70 5.64
N SER A 263 -3.20 -17.54 5.38
CA SER A 263 -4.55 -17.34 5.90
C SER A 263 -4.61 -17.42 7.43
N TRP A 264 -3.86 -18.34 8.04
CA TRP A 264 -3.77 -18.45 9.50
C TRP A 264 -3.20 -17.17 10.14
N LEU A 265 -2.15 -16.59 9.53
CA LEU A 265 -1.62 -15.31 10.00
C LEU A 265 -2.65 -14.19 9.83
N GLY A 266 -3.31 -14.12 8.68
CA GLY A 266 -4.38 -13.13 8.43
C GLY A 266 -5.48 -13.21 9.50
N LEU A 267 -6.02 -14.41 9.74
CA LEU A 267 -7.05 -14.64 10.76
C LEU A 267 -6.56 -14.26 12.17
N ARG A 268 -5.29 -14.52 12.51
CA ARG A 268 -4.71 -14.15 13.80
C ARG A 268 -4.43 -12.66 13.97
N LEU A 269 -4.35 -11.90 12.87
CA LEU A 269 -4.17 -10.45 12.89
C LEU A 269 -5.50 -9.69 12.85
N ASP A 270 -6.55 -10.31 12.29
CA ASP A 270 -7.90 -9.74 12.22
C ASP A 270 -8.70 -9.89 13.54
N ILE A 271 -8.38 -10.89 14.37
CA ILE A 271 -8.99 -11.16 15.69
C ILE A 271 -8.22 -10.42 16.78
#